data_AF-A0A7C7ZN21-F1
#
_entry.id   AF-A0A7C7ZN21-F1
#
_cell.length_a   1.000
_cell.length_b   1.000
_cell.length_c   1.000
_cell.angle_alpha   90.00
_cell.angle_beta   90.00
_cell.angle_gamma   90.00
#
_symmetry.space_group_name_H-M   'P 1'
#
loop_
_entity.id
_entity.type
_entity.pdbx_description
1 polymer ?
#
loop_
_entity_poly.entity_id
_entity_poly.type
_entity_poly.pdbx_seq_one_letter_code
_entity_poly.pdbx_strand_id
1 'polypeptide(L)' 'IVGDQVYGGRYKAIANASDLLSDTLRGFRRQALHAARLGVVHPVTGEEISWTCDMPDDMVNLVHVLEQETPAT' A
#
# COMPACT_ATOMS: atom_id res chain seq x y z
N ILE A 1 -1.12 8.53 4.43
CA ILE A 1 -1.28 7.14 3.94
C ILE A 1 -0.64 6.17 4.93
N VAL A 2 -0.98 4.88 4.91
CA VAL A 2 -0.38 3.88 5.82
C VAL A 2 1.14 3.87 5.63
N GLY A 3 1.88 3.79 6.74
CA GLY A 3 3.34 3.76 6.79
C GLY A 3 4.07 5.03 6.37
N ASP A 4 3.34 6.14 6.16
CA ASP A 4 3.93 7.46 5.91
C ASP A 4 4.55 8.07 7.16
N GLN A 5 5.88 8.13 7.21
CA GLN A 5 6.62 8.67 8.36
C GLN A 5 6.63 10.20 8.42
N VAL A 6 6.29 10.89 7.33
CA VAL A 6 6.32 12.36 7.25
C VAL A 6 4.95 12.94 7.57
N TYR A 7 3.90 12.41 6.96
CA TYR A 7 2.54 12.96 7.07
C TYR A 7 1.56 12.06 7.85
N GLY A 8 1.89 10.78 8.06
CA GLY A 8 0.98 9.80 8.69
C GLY A 8 0.84 9.95 10.20
N GLY A 9 1.72 10.73 10.84
CA GLY A 9 1.77 10.85 12.29
C GLY A 9 2.18 9.53 12.97
N ARG A 10 2.05 9.47 14.30
CA ARG A 10 2.28 8.22 15.03
C ARG A 10 1.14 7.24 14.74
N TYR A 11 1.48 5.96 14.58
CA TYR A 11 0.50 4.88 14.49
C TYR A 11 -0.51 4.98 15.65
N LYS A 12 -1.79 4.96 15.31
CA LYS A 12 -2.90 4.90 16.27
C LYS A 12 -3.50 3.51 16.20
N ALA A 13 -3.57 2.86 17.36
CA ALA A 13 -4.28 1.59 17.47
C ALA A 13 -5.74 1.78 17.06
N ILE A 14 -6.25 0.85 16.27
CA ILE A 14 -7.65 0.80 15.86
C ILE A 14 -8.38 -0.03 16.92
N ALA A 15 -9.44 0.51 17.51
CA ALA A 15 -10.23 -0.23 18.49
C ALA A 15 -10.85 -1.47 17.84
N ASN A 16 -10.80 -2.60 18.55
CA ASN A 16 -11.31 -3.91 18.09
C ASN A 16 -10.65 -4.43 16.79
N ALA A 17 -9.46 -3.94 16.43
CA ALA A 17 -8.67 -4.59 15.39
C ALA A 17 -8.12 -5.92 15.89
N SER A 18 -8.10 -6.91 15.02
CA SER A 18 -7.40 -8.17 15.26
C SER A 18 -5.92 -7.93 15.53
N ASP A 19 -5.28 -8.88 16.23
CA ASP A 19 -3.83 -8.85 16.44
C ASP A 19 -3.08 -8.87 15.11
N LEU A 20 -3.57 -9.63 14.13
CA LEU A 20 -2.99 -9.72 12.79
C LEU A 20 -3.01 -8.36 12.07
N LEU A 21 -4.14 -7.65 12.09
CA LEU A 21 -4.23 -6.31 11.50
C LEU A 21 -3.32 -5.31 12.23
N SER A 22 -3.33 -5.36 13.57
CA SER A 22 -2.51 -4.49 14.40
C SER A 22 -1.02 -4.66 14.11
N ASP A 23 -0.54 -5.89 14.01
CA ASP A 23 0.85 -6.21 13.70
C ASP A 23 1.20 -5.86 12.25
N THR A 24 0.32 -6.13 11.30
CA THR A 24 0.51 -5.79 9.88
C THR A 24 0.66 -4.27 9.70
N LEU A 25 -0.22 -3.48 10.31
CA LEU A 25 -0.15 -2.01 10.24
C LEU A 25 1.08 -1.44 10.96
N ARG A 26 1.48 -2.02 12.10
CA ARG A 26 2.67 -1.60 12.84
C ARG A 26 3.96 -1.96 12.09
N GLY A 27 3.96 -3.06 11.36
CA GLY A 27 5.07 -3.55 10.53
C GLY A 27 5.23 -2.79 9.22
N PHE A 28 4.21 -2.11 8.72
CA PHE A 28 4.25 -1.40 7.44
C PHE A 28 4.97 -0.05 7.56
N ARG A 29 6.30 -0.03 7.34
CA ARG A 29 7.19 1.13 7.61
C ARG A 29 7.45 2.08 6.45
N ARG A 30 6.87 1.83 5.28
CA ARG A 30 6.96 2.74 4.11
C ARG A 30 5.56 3.19 3.71
N GLN A 31 5.47 4.22 2.89
CA GLN A 31 4.20 4.64 2.31
C GLN A 31 3.58 3.48 1.51
N ALA A 32 2.31 3.14 1.80
CA ALA A 32 1.50 2.22 1.01
C ALA A 32 1.08 2.91 -0.31
N LEU A 33 2.08 3.23 -1.12
CA LEU A 33 2.00 3.94 -2.38
C LEU A 33 2.77 3.12 -3.44
N HIS A 34 2.15 2.93 -4.60
CA HIS A 34 2.70 2.16 -5.71
C HIS A 34 2.38 2.84 -7.04
N ALA A 35 3.41 3.10 -7.84
CA ALA A 35 3.26 3.64 -9.19
C ALA A 35 3.01 2.48 -10.17
N ALA A 36 1.80 1.95 -10.18
CA ALA A 36 1.44 0.73 -10.93
C ALA A 36 1.55 0.86 -12.45
N ARG A 37 1.49 2.08 -12.99
CA ARG A 37 1.55 2.36 -14.43
C ARG A 37 2.29 3.65 -14.70
N LEU A 38 3.14 3.63 -15.73
CA LEU A 38 3.78 4.81 -16.31
C LEU A 38 3.44 4.88 -17.79
N GLY A 39 2.93 6.02 -18.25
CA GLY A 39 2.67 6.28 -19.67
C GLY A 39 3.37 7.57 -20.10
N VAL A 40 4.01 7.55 -21.26
CA VAL A 40 4.70 8.70 -21.87
C VAL A 40 4.55 8.68 -23.38
N VAL A 41 4.80 9.83 -24.01
CA VAL A 41 4.99 9.90 -25.46
C VAL A 41 6.47 9.69 -25.75
N HIS A 42 6.80 8.73 -26.61
CA HIS A 42 8.18 8.43 -26.96
C HIS A 42 8.83 9.65 -27.64
N PRO A 43 9.96 10.17 -27.12
CA PRO A 43 10.48 11.48 -27.54
C PRO A 43 11.01 11.52 -28.98
N VAL A 44 11.27 10.35 -29.58
CA VAL A 44 11.79 10.25 -30.96
C VAL A 44 10.69 9.84 -31.94
N THR A 45 9.82 8.90 -31.58
CA THR A 45 8.80 8.35 -32.50
C THR A 45 7.45 9.05 -32.35
N GLY A 46 7.19 9.75 -31.25
CA GLY A 46 5.90 10.37 -30.96
C GLY A 46 4.80 9.40 -30.59
N GLU A 47 5.10 8.11 -30.45
CA GLU A 47 4.12 7.08 -30.10
C GLU A 47 3.82 7.08 -28.60
N GLU A 48 2.57 6.81 -28.25
CA GLU A 48 2.19 6.56 -26.85
C GLU A 48 2.71 5.20 -26.41
N ILE A 49 3.54 5.19 -25.37
CA ILE A 49 4.08 3.96 -24.78
C ILE A 49 3.72 3.92 -23.30
N SER A 50 3.48 2.71 -22.77
CA SER A 50 3.22 2.55 -21.35
C SER A 50 3.76 1.24 -20.81
N TRP A 51 4.09 1.26 -19.52
CA TRP A 51 4.54 0.12 -18.75
C TRP A 51 3.65 -0.03 -17.53
N THR A 52 3.54 -1.26 -17.05
CA THR A 52 2.86 -1.59 -15.80
C THR A 52 3.78 -2.45 -14.95
N CYS A 53 3.55 -2.43 -13.64
CA CYS A 53 4.24 -3.31 -12.71
C CYS A 53 3.28 -3.84 -11.66
N ASP A 54 3.49 -5.10 -11.29
CA ASP A 54 2.68 -5.76 -10.29
C ASP A 54 2.78 -5.06 -8.93
N MET A 55 1.72 -5.20 -8.13
CA MET A 55 1.71 -4.68 -6.77
C MET A 55 2.75 -5.43 -5.93
N PRO A 56 3.58 -4.73 -5.13
CA PRO A 56 4.60 -5.37 -4.32
C PRO A 56 3.97 -6.24 -3.22
N ASP A 57 4.67 -7.32 -2.85
CA ASP A 57 4.18 -8.36 -1.93
C ASP A 57 3.71 -7.82 -0.58
N ASP A 58 4.37 -6.79 -0.06
CA ASP A 58 3.98 -6.16 1.21
C ASP A 58 2.60 -5.49 1.12
N MET A 59 2.29 -4.83 0.00
CA MET A 59 0.98 -4.23 -0.26
C MET A 59 -0.07 -5.30 -0.57
N VAL A 60 0.28 -6.36 -1.28
CA VAL A 60 -0.61 -7.52 -1.47
C VAL A 60 -1.01 -8.10 -0.11
N ASN A 61 -0.04 -8.33 0.77
CA ASN A 61 -0.30 -8.81 2.12
C ASN A 61 -1.13 -7.83 2.95
N LEU A 62 -0.82 -6.53 2.87
CA LEU A 62 -1.59 -5.50 3.58
C LEU A 62 -3.06 -5.50 3.14
N VAL A 63 -3.33 -5.54 1.84
CA VAL A 63 -4.69 -5.60 1.30
C VAL A 63 -5.39 -6.89 1.74
N HIS A 64 -4.71 -8.03 1.65
CA HIS A 64 -5.26 -9.31 2.05
C HIS A 64 -5.69 -9.31 3.53
N VAL A 65 -4.85 -8.80 4.43
CA VAL A 65 -5.19 -8.72 5.86
C VAL A 65 -6.38 -7.79 6.10
N LEU A 66 -6.46 -6.66 5.37
CA LEU A 66 -7.59 -5.74 5.47
C LEU A 66 -8.90 -6.36 4.97
N GLU A 67 -8.86 -7.15 3.90
CA GLU A 67 -10.03 -7.85 3.34
C GLU A 67 -10.56 -8.96 4.25
N GLN A 68 -9.66 -9.64 4.96
CA GLN A 68 -10.01 -10.73 5.89
C GLN A 68 -10.31 -10.24 7.31
N GLU A 69 -10.17 -8.94 7.57
CA GLU A 69 -10.32 -8.40 8.91
C GLU A 69 -11.75 -8.63 9.42
N THR A 70 -11.82 -9.28 10.58
CA THR A 70 -13.05 -9.43 11.36
C THR A 70 -12.84 -8.74 12.69
N PRO A 71 -13.77 -7.88 13.16
CA PRO A 71 -13.62 -7.21 14.45
C PRO A 71 -13.32 -8.20 15.57
N ALA A 72 -12.32 -7.90 16.39
CA ALA A 72 -12.08 -8.65 17.62
C ALA A 72 -13.35 -8.59 18.49
N THR A 73 -13.78 -9.76 18.97
CA THR A 73 -14.98 -9.92 19.83
C THR A 73 -14.79 -9.22 21.17
#